data_AF-A0A537H8M8-F1
#
_entry.id   AF-A0A537H8M8-F1
#
_cell.length_a   1.000
_cell.length_b   1.000
_cell.length_c   1.000
_cell.angle_alpha   90.00
_cell.angle_beta   90.00
_cell.angle_gamma   90.00
#
_symmetry.space_group_name_H-M   'P 1'
#
loop_
_entity.id
_entity.type
_entity.pdbx_description
1 polymer ?
#
loop_
_entity_poly.entity_id
_entity_poly.type
_entity_poly.pdbx_seq_one_letter_code
_entity_poly.pdbx_strand_id
1 'polypeptide(L)'
;MTTTISLSVLDEFGGSKLLTPDKIRYVQANPLPSKPADLAFREALAAPIGARPFEREKGWSPAIILTDSTRKQSPFIKQLINLIEPKTDDIKFIFACGTHVPADQSFVRKVLGDDIYKRYEKSIKVSSTQNPGSKYEWIGLTGRGTPVELNKELFDRDLLISTLNVQPHYFAGYEGGAKALLPGCSGLKTITTNHGYVIGNPSCHELVVKGNPMREDMNEVPNILKEYMKIEHRILDFVLNQDGSLV
;
A
#
# COMPACT_ATOMS: atom_id res chain seq x y z
N MET A 1 -20.75 -44.85 -2.52
CA MET A 1 -21.22 -43.91 -3.55
C MET A 1 -21.37 -42.55 -2.90
N THR A 2 -20.55 -41.62 -3.37
CA THR A 2 -20.63 -40.15 -3.29
C THR A 2 -21.58 -39.53 -2.26
N THR A 3 -20.97 -39.03 -1.18
CA THR A 3 -21.51 -37.95 -0.35
C THR A 3 -21.59 -36.69 -1.21
N THR A 4 -22.78 -36.36 -1.72
CA THR A 4 -23.00 -35.07 -2.38
C THR A 4 -23.11 -34.02 -1.28
N ILE A 5 -21.99 -33.40 -0.92
CA ILE A 5 -22.02 -32.16 -0.15
C ILE A 5 -22.46 -31.08 -1.14
N SER A 6 -23.77 -30.82 -1.22
CA SER A 6 -24.25 -29.59 -1.86
C SER A 6 -23.98 -28.45 -0.89
N LEU A 7 -22.79 -27.87 -0.93
CA LEU A 7 -22.62 -26.52 -0.43
C LEU A 7 -23.42 -25.63 -1.38
N SER A 8 -24.64 -25.30 -0.99
CA SER A 8 -25.28 -24.16 -1.65
C SER A 8 -24.38 -22.97 -1.33
N VAL A 9 -24.11 -22.10 -2.29
CA VAL A 9 -23.30 -20.88 -2.05
C VAL A 9 -23.93 -20.00 -0.94
N LEU A 10 -25.24 -20.20 -0.67
CA LEU A 10 -25.93 -19.64 0.49
C LEU A 10 -25.38 -20.17 1.83
N ASP A 11 -24.84 -21.38 1.91
CA ASP A 11 -24.23 -21.89 3.15
C ASP A 11 -22.83 -21.31 3.41
N GLU A 12 -22.12 -20.91 2.35
CA GLU A 12 -20.78 -20.31 2.44
C GLU A 12 -20.83 -18.82 2.85
N PHE A 13 -21.84 -18.08 2.39
CA PHE A 13 -21.98 -16.62 2.61
C PHE A 13 -23.20 -16.22 3.45
N GLY A 14 -23.98 -17.19 3.94
CA GLY A 14 -25.22 -16.98 4.69
C GLY A 14 -26.48 -17.14 3.84
N GLY A 15 -27.48 -17.86 4.38
CA GLY A 15 -28.74 -18.15 3.69
C GLY A 15 -29.73 -16.99 3.75
N SER A 16 -30.50 -16.79 2.67
CA SER A 16 -31.60 -15.81 2.61
C SER A 16 -32.90 -16.52 2.24
N LYS A 17 -33.99 -16.16 2.93
CA LYS A 17 -35.36 -16.60 2.54
C LYS A 17 -35.90 -15.84 1.33
N LEU A 18 -35.25 -14.74 0.94
CA LEU A 18 -35.70 -13.86 -0.16
C LEU A 18 -34.89 -14.08 -1.44
N LEU A 19 -33.60 -14.41 -1.31
CA LEU A 19 -32.68 -14.60 -2.43
C LEU A 19 -32.45 -16.10 -2.62
N THR A 20 -33.26 -16.73 -3.48
CA THR A 20 -33.11 -18.13 -3.86
C THR A 20 -32.14 -18.29 -5.04
N PRO A 21 -31.47 -19.45 -5.22
CA PRO A 21 -30.48 -19.65 -6.29
C PRO A 21 -30.98 -19.35 -7.71
N ASP A 22 -32.26 -19.58 -7.97
CA ASP A 22 -32.93 -19.28 -9.25
C ASP A 22 -33.20 -17.78 -9.47
N LYS A 23 -33.02 -16.94 -8.43
CA LYS A 23 -33.29 -15.49 -8.44
C LYS A 23 -32.05 -14.62 -8.28
N ILE A 24 -30.87 -15.22 -8.29
CA ILE A 24 -29.62 -14.51 -8.07
C ILE A 24 -28.68 -14.69 -9.26
N ARG A 25 -27.92 -13.62 -9.55
CA ARG A 25 -26.77 -13.67 -10.44
C ARG A 25 -25.54 -13.32 -9.64
N TYR A 26 -24.54 -14.18 -9.70
CA TYR A 26 -23.25 -13.92 -9.07
C TYR A 26 -22.39 -13.03 -9.96
N VAL A 27 -21.80 -12.01 -9.36
CA VAL A 27 -20.76 -11.18 -9.95
C VAL A 27 -19.50 -11.41 -9.13
N GLN A 28 -18.47 -11.94 -9.79
CA GLN A 28 -17.18 -12.25 -9.17
C GLN A 28 -16.04 -11.80 -10.08
N ALA A 29 -14.87 -11.58 -9.50
CA ALA A 29 -13.67 -11.29 -10.27
C ALA A 29 -13.27 -12.53 -11.09
N ASN A 30 -12.74 -12.31 -12.29
CA ASN A 30 -12.16 -13.40 -13.07
C ASN A 30 -10.83 -13.84 -12.42
N PRO A 31 -10.58 -15.15 -12.24
CA PRO A 31 -9.29 -15.62 -11.79
C PRO A 31 -8.23 -15.34 -12.87
N LEU A 32 -7.06 -14.87 -12.45
CA LEU A 32 -5.91 -14.67 -13.33
C LEU A 32 -4.85 -15.76 -13.09
N PRO A 33 -4.02 -16.11 -14.08
CA PRO A 33 -2.95 -17.08 -13.89
C PRO A 33 -1.98 -16.63 -12.80
N SER A 34 -1.79 -17.47 -11.78
CA SER A 34 -0.88 -17.18 -10.68
C SER A 34 0.58 -17.21 -11.12
N LYS A 35 1.43 -16.41 -10.47
CA LYS A 35 2.87 -16.33 -10.72
C LYS A 35 3.68 -16.54 -9.43
N PRO A 36 4.82 -17.25 -9.49
CA PRO A 36 5.81 -17.23 -8.41
C PRO A 36 6.32 -15.81 -8.16
N ALA A 37 6.53 -15.45 -6.89
CA ALA A 37 6.97 -14.12 -6.49
C ALA A 37 8.26 -13.67 -7.20
N ASP A 38 9.25 -14.57 -7.34
CA ASP A 38 10.52 -14.25 -8.00
C ASP A 38 10.36 -14.00 -9.51
N LEU A 39 9.37 -14.61 -10.16
CA LEU A 39 9.06 -14.33 -11.56
C LEU A 39 8.38 -12.97 -11.69
N ALA A 40 7.31 -12.73 -10.91
CA ALA A 40 6.58 -11.47 -10.93
C ALA A 40 7.47 -10.27 -10.59
N PHE A 41 8.36 -10.41 -9.61
CA PHE A 41 9.33 -9.39 -9.21
C PHE A 41 10.27 -9.02 -10.37
N ARG A 42 10.85 -10.02 -11.04
CA ARG A 42 11.76 -9.79 -12.18
C ARG A 42 11.06 -9.17 -13.37
N GLU A 43 9.84 -9.62 -13.68
CA GLU A 43 9.03 -9.04 -14.75
C GLU A 43 8.71 -7.56 -14.48
N ALA A 44 8.32 -7.23 -13.24
CA ALA A 44 8.03 -5.85 -12.84
C ALA A 44 9.26 -4.94 -12.94
N LEU A 45 10.43 -5.41 -12.53
CA LEU A 45 11.68 -4.64 -12.62
C LEU A 45 12.21 -4.49 -14.05
N ALA A 46 11.97 -5.47 -14.92
CA ALA A 46 12.42 -5.43 -16.31
C ALA A 46 11.65 -4.40 -17.16
N ALA A 47 10.43 -4.03 -16.76
CA ALA A 47 9.55 -3.12 -17.50
C ALA A 47 8.92 -2.05 -16.59
N PRO A 48 9.71 -1.11 -16.01
CA PRO A 48 9.18 -0.07 -15.15
C PRO A 48 8.26 0.89 -15.93
N ILE A 49 7.13 1.25 -15.33
CA ILE A 49 6.12 2.14 -15.94
C ILE A 49 6.36 3.57 -15.44
N GLY A 50 6.59 4.51 -16.35
CA GLY A 50 6.76 5.93 -16.01
C GLY A 50 7.97 6.23 -15.10
N ALA A 51 8.87 5.28 -14.95
CA ALA A 51 10.06 5.37 -14.11
C ALA A 51 11.29 4.85 -14.86
N ARG A 52 12.47 5.26 -14.42
CA ARG A 52 13.73 4.71 -14.91
C ARG A 52 13.95 3.28 -14.35
N PRO A 53 14.79 2.46 -15.02
CA PRO A 53 15.26 1.20 -14.44
C PRO A 53 15.87 1.39 -13.05
N PHE A 54 15.64 0.42 -12.16
CA PHE A 54 16.05 0.51 -10.75
C PHE A 54 17.57 0.68 -10.61
N GLU A 55 18.35 0.09 -11.51
CA GLU A 55 19.81 0.18 -11.54
C GLU A 55 20.31 1.60 -11.83
N ARG A 56 19.44 2.46 -12.38
CA ARG A 56 19.72 3.87 -12.67
C ARG A 56 19.20 4.80 -11.58
N GLU A 57 18.71 4.26 -10.45
CA GLU A 57 18.33 5.07 -9.31
C GLU A 57 19.52 5.90 -8.80
N LYS A 58 19.19 7.12 -8.37
CA LYS A 58 20.10 8.07 -7.73
C LYS A 58 19.64 8.14 -6.28
N GLY A 59 20.60 8.15 -5.36
CA GLY A 59 20.31 8.02 -3.94
C GLY A 59 20.33 6.57 -3.48
N TRP A 60 20.92 6.34 -2.32
CA TRP A 60 21.15 5.02 -1.73
C TRP A 60 20.97 5.06 -0.19
N SER A 61 20.06 5.89 0.29
CA SER A 61 19.48 5.79 1.64
C SER A 61 17.97 5.49 1.52
N PRO A 62 17.62 4.24 1.14
CA PRO A 62 16.24 3.88 0.86
C PRO A 62 15.41 3.66 2.12
N ALA A 63 14.13 4.03 2.05
CA ALA A 63 13.10 3.50 2.94
C ALA A 63 12.09 2.62 2.19
N ILE A 64 11.86 1.41 2.70
CA ILE A 64 10.84 0.49 2.23
C ILE A 64 9.56 0.73 3.05
N ILE A 65 8.49 1.17 2.38
CA ILE A 65 7.19 1.42 2.99
C ILE A 65 6.33 0.16 2.87
N LEU A 66 5.92 -0.37 4.01
CA LEU A 66 5.12 -1.59 4.17
C LEU A 66 3.78 -1.27 4.81
N THR A 67 2.79 -2.13 4.59
CA THR A 67 1.46 -1.99 5.16
C THR A 67 1.37 -2.49 6.61
N ASP A 68 0.37 -2.04 7.34
CA ASP A 68 0.03 -2.57 8.67
C ASP A 68 -0.68 -3.94 8.61
N SER A 69 -1.17 -4.41 9.77
CA SER A 69 -1.83 -5.71 9.94
C SER A 69 -3.21 -5.83 9.28
N THR A 70 -3.80 -4.71 8.83
CA THR A 70 -5.12 -4.70 8.19
C THR A 70 -5.06 -5.05 6.70
N ARG A 71 -3.85 -5.22 6.16
CA ARG A 71 -3.59 -5.41 4.73
C ARG A 71 -2.83 -6.70 4.43
N LYS A 72 -2.86 -7.10 3.16
CA LYS A 72 -2.01 -8.16 2.62
C LYS A 72 -0.57 -7.64 2.53
N GLN A 73 0.37 -8.47 2.96
CA GLN A 73 1.78 -8.10 3.04
C GLN A 73 2.50 -8.37 1.73
N SER A 74 3.51 -7.56 1.44
CA SER A 74 4.27 -7.70 0.19
C SER A 74 5.01 -9.04 0.12
N PRO A 75 4.88 -9.76 -1.00
CA PRO A 75 5.67 -10.96 -1.26
C PRO A 75 7.12 -10.62 -1.71
N PHE A 76 7.46 -9.34 -1.86
CA PHE A 76 8.70 -8.88 -2.47
C PHE A 76 9.75 -8.36 -1.48
N ILE A 77 9.50 -8.42 -0.16
CA ILE A 77 10.37 -7.80 0.85
C ILE A 77 11.81 -8.34 0.76
N LYS A 78 11.97 -9.67 0.67
CA LYS A 78 13.30 -10.30 0.58
C LYS A 78 14.01 -9.96 -0.73
N GLN A 79 13.27 -9.94 -1.84
CA GLN A 79 13.79 -9.63 -3.16
C GLN A 79 14.23 -8.17 -3.25
N LEU A 80 13.46 -7.24 -2.67
CA LEU A 80 13.83 -5.83 -2.55
C LEU A 80 15.13 -5.67 -1.74
N ILE A 81 15.23 -6.34 -0.58
CA ILE A 81 16.44 -6.28 0.24
C ILE A 81 17.65 -6.83 -0.52
N ASN A 82 17.53 -8.02 -1.13
CA ASN A 82 18.61 -8.63 -1.91
C ASN A 82 19.05 -7.77 -3.11
N LEU A 83 18.14 -6.96 -3.66
CA LEU A 83 18.43 -6.02 -4.74
C LEU A 83 19.18 -4.77 -4.23
N ILE A 84 18.90 -4.33 -3.00
CA ILE A 84 19.41 -3.10 -2.42
C ILE A 84 20.73 -3.32 -1.66
N GLU A 85 20.85 -4.39 -0.88
CA GLU A 85 22.02 -4.69 -0.03
C GLU A 85 23.37 -4.65 -0.75
N PRO A 86 23.51 -5.04 -2.04
CA PRO A 86 24.76 -4.89 -2.78
C PRO A 86 25.22 -3.44 -2.97
N LYS A 87 24.38 -2.46 -2.64
CA LYS A 87 24.61 -1.02 -2.88
C LYS A 87 24.66 -0.21 -1.59
N THR A 88 23.94 -0.63 -0.56
CA THR A 88 23.86 0.05 0.74
C THR A 88 23.26 -0.88 1.78
N ASP A 89 23.70 -0.76 3.03
CA ASP A 89 23.09 -1.37 4.19
C ASP A 89 22.24 -0.37 5.02
N ASP A 90 22.18 0.90 4.64
CA ASP A 90 21.32 1.93 5.26
C ASP A 90 19.88 1.84 4.75
N ILE A 91 19.20 0.73 5.06
CA ILE A 91 17.80 0.49 4.69
C ILE A 91 16.90 0.78 5.88
N LYS A 92 15.94 1.70 5.70
CA LYS A 92 14.86 1.97 6.66
C LYS A 92 13.59 1.21 6.26
N PHE A 93 12.85 0.70 7.25
CA PHE A 93 11.51 0.16 7.04
C PHE A 93 10.49 1.05 7.73
N ILE A 94 9.39 1.36 7.05
CA ILE A 94 8.32 2.19 7.62
C ILE A 94 6.99 1.48 7.43
N PHE A 95 6.36 1.10 8.53
CA PHE A 95 5.01 0.56 8.54
C PHE A 95 4.00 1.70 8.48
N ALA A 96 3.31 1.81 7.36
CA ALA A 96 2.33 2.84 7.04
C ALA A 96 0.93 2.48 7.58
N CYS A 97 0.62 2.90 8.80
CA CYS A 97 -0.65 2.62 9.46
C CYS A 97 -1.70 3.73 9.26
N GLY A 98 -1.32 4.93 8.84
CA GLY A 98 -2.23 6.07 8.77
C GLY A 98 -2.93 6.32 10.11
N THR A 99 -4.26 6.19 10.14
CA THR A 99 -5.08 6.39 11.36
C THR A 99 -5.22 5.14 12.23
N HIS A 100 -4.67 3.99 11.82
CA HIS A 100 -4.85 2.74 12.54
C HIS A 100 -3.96 2.63 13.78
N VAL A 101 -4.26 1.65 14.63
CA VAL A 101 -3.41 1.26 15.76
C VAL A 101 -1.98 0.98 15.24
N PRO A 102 -0.93 1.45 15.94
CA PRO A 102 0.44 1.24 15.49
C PRO A 102 0.77 -0.25 15.38
N ALA A 103 1.47 -0.64 14.32
CA ALA A 103 1.98 -1.99 14.16
C ALA A 103 2.85 -2.39 15.36
N ASP A 104 2.50 -3.49 16.03
CA ASP A 104 3.27 -4.00 17.16
C ASP A 104 4.52 -4.76 16.70
N GLN A 105 5.48 -4.95 17.62
CA GLN A 105 6.75 -5.61 17.32
C GLN A 105 6.57 -7.06 16.86
N SER A 106 5.56 -7.77 17.36
CA SER A 106 5.32 -9.18 16.99
C SER A 106 4.87 -9.29 15.53
N PHE A 107 4.00 -8.38 15.10
CA PHE A 107 3.55 -8.27 13.73
C PHE A 107 4.71 -7.86 12.81
N VAL A 108 5.46 -6.82 13.18
CA VAL A 108 6.62 -6.34 12.42
C VAL A 108 7.64 -7.48 12.20
N ARG A 109 7.97 -8.22 13.27
CA ARG A 109 8.88 -9.37 13.21
C ARG A 109 8.33 -10.49 12.35
N LYS A 110 7.02 -10.76 12.39
CA LYS A 110 6.37 -11.74 11.50
C LYS A 110 6.47 -11.35 10.02
N VAL A 111 6.30 -10.06 9.70
CA VAL A 111 6.35 -9.56 8.31
C VAL A 111 7.77 -9.61 7.75
N LEU A 112 8.76 -9.13 8.51
CA LEU A 112 10.14 -9.08 8.04
C LEU A 112 10.85 -10.44 8.15
N GLY A 113 10.44 -11.27 9.10
CA GLY A 113 11.21 -12.43 9.54
C GLY A 113 12.33 -12.06 10.50
N ASP A 114 12.77 -13.04 11.28
CA ASP A 114 13.70 -12.85 12.40
C ASP A 114 15.04 -12.23 11.99
N ASP A 115 15.61 -12.67 10.87
CA ASP A 115 16.95 -12.24 10.44
C ASP A 115 16.95 -10.77 10.01
N ILE A 116 15.95 -10.36 9.22
CA ILE A 116 15.80 -8.97 8.76
C ILE A 116 15.43 -8.07 9.94
N TYR A 117 14.51 -8.52 10.80
CA TYR A 117 14.12 -7.77 12.00
C TYR A 117 15.32 -7.44 12.88
N LYS A 118 16.14 -8.45 13.21
CA LYS A 118 17.32 -8.27 14.06
C LYS A 118 18.37 -7.38 13.40
N ARG A 119 18.58 -7.53 12.09
CA ARG A 119 19.57 -6.74 11.33
C ARG A 119 19.20 -5.26 11.29
N TYR A 120 17.92 -4.94 11.12
CA TYR A 120 17.45 -3.58 10.89
C TYR A 120 16.65 -2.97 12.05
N GLU A 121 16.70 -3.55 13.25
CA GLU A 121 15.83 -3.20 14.39
C GLU A 121 15.72 -1.68 14.64
N LYS A 122 16.85 -0.96 14.61
CA LYS A 122 16.92 0.49 14.85
C LYS A 122 16.34 1.34 13.70
N SER A 123 16.32 0.77 12.51
CA SER A 123 15.84 1.37 11.26
C SER A 123 14.41 0.95 10.92
N ILE A 124 13.72 0.24 11.82
CA ILE A 124 12.29 -0.04 11.67
C ILE A 124 11.48 1.03 12.39
N LYS A 125 10.57 1.67 11.66
CA LYS A 125 9.69 2.75 12.13
C LYS A 125 8.23 2.42 11.84
N VAL A 126 7.35 3.07 12.59
CA VAL A 126 5.90 2.94 12.43
C VAL A 126 5.32 4.34 12.31
N SER A 127 4.56 4.56 11.25
CA SER A 127 3.80 5.79 11.03
C SER A 127 2.33 5.55 11.35
N SER A 128 1.88 6.08 12.50
CA SER A 128 0.48 6.04 12.90
C SER A 128 0.12 7.34 13.61
N THR A 129 -1.06 7.91 13.33
CA THR A 129 -1.55 9.07 14.08
C THR A 129 -1.92 8.73 15.53
N GLN A 130 -2.05 7.43 15.85
CA GLN A 130 -2.25 6.93 17.21
C GLN A 130 -0.93 6.61 17.93
N ASN A 131 0.22 6.70 17.24
CA ASN A 131 1.54 6.54 17.87
C ASN A 131 2.06 7.90 18.35
N PRO A 132 2.23 8.16 19.65
CA PRO A 132 2.77 9.42 20.15
C PRO A 132 4.20 9.73 19.66
N GLY A 133 4.94 8.69 19.30
CA GLY A 133 6.29 8.80 18.73
C GLY A 133 6.31 9.25 17.26
N SER A 134 5.21 9.11 16.51
CA SER A 134 5.12 9.61 15.14
C SER A 134 5.05 11.13 15.14
N LYS A 135 5.97 11.77 14.42
CA LYS A 135 6.01 13.22 14.20
C LYS A 135 5.80 13.50 12.73
N TYR A 136 5.01 14.52 12.42
CA TYR A 136 4.65 14.89 11.06
C TYR A 136 5.11 16.32 10.79
N GLU A 137 5.62 16.58 9.58
CA GLU A 137 6.03 17.91 9.14
C GLU A 137 5.25 18.28 7.89
N TRP A 138 4.82 19.53 7.85
CA TRP A 138 4.18 20.11 6.69
C TRP A 138 5.22 20.36 5.59
N ILE A 139 4.95 19.90 4.38
CA ILE A 139 5.86 20.00 3.22
C ILE A 139 5.23 20.68 2.01
N GLY A 140 3.96 21.09 2.09
CA GLY A 140 3.28 21.76 0.99
C GLY A 140 1.76 21.65 1.01
N LEU A 141 1.15 22.06 -0.10
CA LEU A 141 -0.29 21.98 -0.34
C LEU A 141 -0.53 21.30 -1.68
N THR A 142 -1.55 20.46 -1.75
CA THR A 142 -2.08 20.00 -3.05
C THR A 142 -2.80 21.15 -3.75
N GLY A 143 -3.01 21.03 -5.06
CA GLY A 143 -3.78 21.98 -5.85
C GLY A 143 -5.25 22.10 -5.41
N ARG A 144 -5.77 21.12 -4.67
CA ARG A 144 -7.11 21.13 -4.10
C ARG A 144 -7.17 21.68 -2.66
N GLY A 145 -6.02 22.04 -2.09
CA GLY A 145 -5.91 22.71 -0.78
C GLY A 145 -5.68 21.77 0.40
N THR A 146 -5.39 20.48 0.18
CA THR A 146 -5.00 19.57 1.26
C THR A 146 -3.62 19.95 1.78
N PRO A 147 -3.45 20.29 3.07
CA PRO A 147 -2.12 20.47 3.64
C PRO A 147 -1.42 19.13 3.71
N VAL A 148 -0.21 19.02 3.16
CA VAL A 148 0.54 17.78 3.12
C VAL A 148 1.51 17.73 4.30
N GLU A 149 1.17 16.93 5.31
CA GLU A 149 1.99 16.62 6.48
C GLU A 149 2.40 15.15 6.39
N LEU A 150 3.70 14.88 6.27
CA LEU A 150 4.22 13.51 6.19
C LEU A 150 5.09 13.18 7.39
N ASN A 151 5.20 11.89 7.71
CA ASN A 151 6.00 11.41 8.83
C ASN A 151 7.48 11.76 8.65
N LYS A 152 8.08 12.37 9.67
CA LYS A 152 9.48 12.84 9.64
C LYS A 152 10.51 11.74 9.40
N GLU A 153 10.15 10.49 9.70
CA GLU A 153 11.00 9.33 9.42
C GLU A 153 11.26 9.10 7.93
N LEU A 154 10.51 9.78 7.05
CA LEU A 154 10.74 9.75 5.60
C LEU A 154 11.84 10.73 5.15
N PHE A 155 12.12 11.78 5.91
CA PHE A 155 12.86 12.94 5.38
C PHE A 155 14.38 12.83 5.47
N ASP A 156 14.89 11.84 6.19
CA ASP A 156 16.31 11.49 6.22
C ASP A 156 16.67 10.45 5.13
N ARG A 157 15.81 10.30 4.11
CA ARG A 157 15.92 9.32 3.03
C ARG A 157 15.89 10.03 1.68
N ASP A 158 16.55 9.45 0.69
CA ASP A 158 16.58 9.99 -0.67
C ASP A 158 15.68 9.20 -1.65
N LEU A 159 15.33 7.96 -1.28
CA LEU A 159 14.53 7.05 -2.08
C LEU A 159 13.49 6.33 -1.21
N LEU A 160 12.22 6.48 -1.51
CA LEU A 160 11.13 5.72 -0.91
C LEU A 160 10.67 4.64 -1.88
N ILE A 161 10.56 3.41 -1.43
CA ILE A 161 10.03 2.28 -2.21
C ILE A 161 8.82 1.74 -1.46
N SER A 162 7.62 1.92 -2.00
CA SER A 162 6.41 1.34 -1.41
C SER A 162 6.03 0.04 -2.10
N THR A 163 5.52 -0.92 -1.32
CA THR A 163 5.00 -2.18 -1.88
C THR A 163 3.69 -2.58 -1.21
N LEU A 164 2.59 -2.20 -1.84
CA LEU A 164 1.23 -2.35 -1.34
C LEU A 164 0.43 -3.30 -2.21
N ASN A 165 -0.60 -3.90 -1.64
CA ASN A 165 -1.58 -4.65 -2.42
C ASN A 165 -2.53 -3.69 -3.15
N VAL A 166 -2.69 -3.89 -4.47
CA VAL A 166 -3.68 -3.19 -5.28
C VAL A 166 -4.96 -4.03 -5.33
N GLN A 167 -6.03 -3.47 -4.79
CA GLN A 167 -7.38 -4.04 -4.79
C GLN A 167 -8.41 -2.89 -4.84
N PRO A 168 -9.67 -3.14 -5.25
CA PRO A 168 -10.72 -2.12 -5.21
C PRO A 168 -10.86 -1.49 -3.83
N HIS A 169 -11.07 -0.18 -3.80
CA HIS A 169 -11.33 0.58 -2.59
C HIS A 169 -12.62 1.41 -2.75
N TYR A 170 -13.57 1.19 -1.85
CA TYR A 170 -14.95 1.70 -1.88
C TYR A 170 -15.15 3.21 -2.13
N PHE A 171 -14.22 4.10 -1.77
CA PHE A 171 -14.29 5.53 -2.16
C PHE A 171 -13.07 6.07 -2.93
N ALA A 172 -11.98 5.32 -3.01
CA ALA A 172 -10.70 5.81 -3.52
C ALA A 172 -10.35 5.24 -4.90
N GLY A 173 -11.29 4.54 -5.52
CA GLY A 173 -11.07 3.68 -6.68
C GLY A 173 -10.37 2.38 -6.28
N TYR A 174 -9.08 2.50 -5.93
CA TYR A 174 -8.19 1.38 -5.62
C TYR A 174 -7.29 1.69 -4.41
N GLU A 175 -6.75 0.64 -3.81
CA GLU A 175 -5.59 0.69 -2.91
C GLU A 175 -4.30 1.02 -3.69
N GLY A 176 -3.15 0.92 -3.02
CA GLY A 176 -1.83 1.05 -3.65
C GLY A 176 -1.41 2.47 -4.06
N GLY A 177 -0.19 2.57 -4.57
CA GLY A 177 0.45 3.78 -5.07
C GLY A 177 0.63 4.84 -3.99
N ALA A 178 0.15 6.06 -4.27
CA ALA A 178 0.27 7.20 -3.37
C ALA A 178 -0.40 7.00 -1.99
N LYS A 179 -1.24 5.96 -1.82
CA LYS A 179 -1.78 5.56 -0.50
C LYS A 179 -0.71 5.21 0.52
N ALA A 180 0.48 4.80 0.07
CA ALA A 180 1.62 4.58 0.94
C ALA A 180 2.04 5.87 1.68
N LEU A 181 1.87 7.04 1.05
CA LEU A 181 2.15 8.34 1.63
C LEU A 181 0.89 8.93 2.28
N LEU A 182 -0.22 9.04 1.54
CA LEU A 182 -1.50 9.58 2.01
C LEU A 182 -2.62 8.54 1.79
N PRO A 183 -3.14 7.89 2.85
CA PRO A 183 -2.98 8.22 4.26
C PRO A 183 -1.79 7.56 4.97
N GLY A 184 -1.11 6.60 4.34
CA GLY A 184 -0.23 5.64 5.04
C GLY A 184 0.82 6.25 5.97
N CYS A 185 1.50 7.30 5.52
CA CYS A 185 2.54 8.01 6.27
C CYS A 185 2.18 9.48 6.53
N SER A 186 0.89 9.83 6.53
CA SER A 186 0.41 11.20 6.64
C SER A 186 -0.05 11.58 8.04
N GLY A 187 0.05 12.86 8.36
CA GLY A 187 -0.52 13.45 9.58
C GLY A 187 -2.04 13.49 9.54
N LEU A 188 -2.67 13.54 10.71
CA LEU A 188 -4.13 13.47 10.84
C LEU A 188 -4.83 14.59 10.04
N LYS A 189 -4.25 15.79 10.00
CA LYS A 189 -4.83 16.94 9.28
C LYS A 189 -4.88 16.69 7.77
N THR A 190 -3.82 16.15 7.19
CA THR A 190 -3.77 15.74 5.78
C THR A 190 -4.80 14.68 5.48
N ILE A 191 -4.84 13.63 6.31
CA ILE A 191 -5.77 12.50 6.15
C ILE A 191 -7.21 13.00 6.20
N THR A 192 -7.60 13.74 7.23
CA THR A 192 -8.99 14.20 7.40
C THR A 192 -9.41 15.18 6.31
N THR A 193 -8.51 16.05 5.85
CA THR A 193 -8.80 16.97 4.74
C THR A 193 -9.06 16.19 3.44
N ASN A 194 -8.17 15.27 3.08
CA ASN A 194 -8.32 14.43 1.89
C ASN A 194 -9.57 13.52 1.96
N HIS A 195 -9.86 12.93 3.13
CA HIS A 195 -11.06 12.10 3.32
C HIS A 195 -12.35 12.93 3.36
N GLY A 196 -12.26 14.23 3.67
CA GLY A 196 -13.37 15.17 3.60
C GLY A 196 -13.99 15.26 2.20
N TYR A 197 -13.20 15.07 1.12
CA TYR A 197 -13.71 15.05 -0.25
C TYR A 197 -14.69 13.91 -0.55
N VAL A 198 -14.77 12.89 0.31
CA VAL A 198 -15.73 11.77 0.14
C VAL A 198 -17.15 12.19 0.53
N ILE A 199 -17.29 13.15 1.46
CA ILE A 199 -18.58 13.51 2.01
C ILE A 199 -19.44 14.22 0.97
N GLY A 200 -20.56 13.59 0.62
CA GLY A 200 -21.51 14.12 -0.37
C GLY A 200 -20.98 14.11 -1.81
N ASN A 201 -19.88 13.40 -2.09
CA ASN A 201 -19.27 13.39 -3.42
C ASN A 201 -19.49 12.04 -4.14
N PRO A 202 -20.39 11.98 -5.12
CA PRO A 202 -20.70 10.73 -5.83
C PRO A 202 -19.55 10.24 -6.72
N SER A 203 -18.54 11.08 -7.01
CA SER A 203 -17.36 10.67 -7.80
C SER A 203 -16.31 9.94 -6.97
N CYS A 204 -16.42 9.94 -5.64
CA CYS A 204 -15.56 9.20 -4.73
C CYS A 204 -16.14 7.79 -4.47
N HIS A 205 -15.98 6.87 -5.43
CA HIS A 205 -16.49 5.50 -5.33
C HIS A 205 -15.48 4.44 -5.81
N GLU A 206 -15.84 3.16 -5.69
CA GLU A 206 -15.01 2.04 -6.11
C GLU A 206 -14.67 2.08 -7.61
N LEU A 207 -13.49 1.56 -7.97
CA LEU A 207 -12.98 1.44 -9.34
C LEU A 207 -12.79 2.76 -10.11
N VAL A 208 -13.07 3.92 -9.50
CA VAL A 208 -12.88 5.24 -10.14
C VAL A 208 -11.65 5.97 -9.59
N VAL A 209 -10.69 6.16 -10.48
CA VAL A 209 -9.45 6.95 -10.25
C VAL A 209 -9.55 8.31 -10.92
N LYS A 210 -9.91 8.35 -12.20
CA LYS A 210 -10.06 9.60 -12.97
C LYS A 210 -11.36 10.30 -12.58
N GLY A 211 -11.28 11.57 -12.23
CA GLY A 211 -12.42 12.36 -11.75
C GLY A 211 -12.77 12.12 -10.28
N ASN A 212 -12.04 11.26 -9.58
CA ASN A 212 -12.20 11.08 -8.13
C ASN A 212 -11.33 12.12 -7.42
N PRO A 213 -11.92 13.18 -6.82
CA PRO A 213 -11.14 14.29 -6.27
C PRO A 213 -10.26 13.86 -5.11
N MET A 214 -10.70 12.91 -4.27
CA MET A 214 -9.89 12.37 -3.19
C MET A 214 -8.66 11.62 -3.71
N ARG A 215 -8.82 10.81 -4.78
CA ARG A 215 -7.71 10.06 -5.37
C ARG A 215 -6.76 10.96 -6.15
N GLU A 216 -7.28 11.94 -6.89
CA GLU A 216 -6.46 12.92 -7.60
C GLU A 216 -5.63 13.77 -6.63
N ASP A 217 -6.25 14.26 -5.56
CA ASP A 217 -5.57 15.00 -4.49
C ASP A 217 -4.41 14.21 -3.87
N MET A 218 -4.67 12.94 -3.57
CA MET A 218 -3.67 12.02 -3.03
C MET A 218 -2.50 11.77 -3.99
N ASN A 219 -2.78 11.65 -5.29
CA ASN A 219 -1.77 11.37 -6.31
C ASN A 219 -0.80 12.54 -6.53
N GLU A 220 -1.08 13.74 -6.01
CA GLU A 220 -0.16 14.89 -6.07
C GLU A 220 0.96 14.81 -5.01
N VAL A 221 0.74 14.10 -3.90
CA VAL A 221 1.66 14.04 -2.75
C VAL A 221 3.08 13.57 -3.13
N PRO A 222 3.28 12.54 -3.98
CA PRO A 222 4.63 12.15 -4.41
C PRO A 222 5.39 13.26 -5.14
N ASN A 223 4.72 14.10 -5.94
CA ASN A 223 5.36 15.21 -6.65
C ASN A 223 5.76 16.32 -5.69
N ILE A 224 4.90 16.66 -4.72
CA ILE A 224 5.23 17.62 -3.65
C ILE A 224 6.44 17.14 -2.87
N LEU A 225 6.46 15.87 -2.46
CA LEU A 225 7.61 15.27 -1.78
C LEU A 225 8.90 15.43 -2.60
N LYS A 226 8.85 15.14 -3.90
CA LYS A 226 10.00 15.30 -4.80
C LYS A 226 10.43 16.75 -4.97
N GLU A 227 9.50 17.68 -5.10
CA GLU A 227 9.81 19.08 -5.35
C GLU A 227 10.42 19.77 -4.12
N TYR A 228 9.84 19.56 -2.94
CA TYR A 228 10.21 20.26 -1.72
C TYR A 228 11.30 19.53 -0.93
N MET A 229 11.26 18.20 -0.87
CA MET A 229 12.21 17.40 -0.08
C MET A 229 13.31 16.76 -0.92
N LYS A 230 13.20 16.79 -2.26
CA LYS A 230 14.11 16.11 -3.19
C LYS A 230 14.18 14.58 -2.99
N ILE A 231 13.08 14.01 -2.50
CA ILE A 231 12.96 12.58 -2.22
C ILE A 231 12.17 11.91 -3.36
N GLU A 232 12.73 10.87 -3.95
CA GLU A 232 12.06 10.10 -5.00
C GLU A 232 11.14 9.03 -4.38
N HIS A 233 9.92 8.87 -4.91
CA HIS A 233 9.03 7.78 -4.55
C HIS A 233 8.93 6.79 -5.72
N ARG A 234 9.16 5.51 -5.43
CA ARG A 234 8.99 4.36 -6.33
C ARG A 234 7.96 3.41 -5.75
N ILE A 235 7.22 2.77 -6.65
CA ILE A 235 6.11 1.89 -6.31
C ILE A 235 6.38 0.53 -6.92
N LEU A 236 6.35 -0.51 -6.09
CA LEU A 236 6.37 -1.91 -6.48
C LEU A 236 5.18 -2.61 -5.82
N ASP A 237 4.00 -2.36 -6.36
CA ASP A 237 2.75 -2.92 -5.85
C ASP A 237 2.45 -4.29 -6.46
N PHE A 238 1.55 -5.04 -5.82
CA PHE A 238 1.19 -6.39 -6.23
C PHE A 238 -0.32 -6.63 -6.21
N VAL A 239 -0.78 -7.52 -7.08
CA VAL A 239 -2.20 -7.92 -7.19
C VAL A 239 -2.33 -9.36 -6.75
N LEU A 240 -3.41 -9.69 -6.04
CA LEU A 240 -3.72 -11.06 -5.65
C LEU A 240 -5.05 -11.48 -6.26
N ASN A 241 -5.16 -12.76 -6.58
CA ASN A 241 -6.44 -13.43 -6.80
C ASN A 241 -7.26 -13.51 -5.50
N GLN A 242 -8.53 -13.91 -5.64
CA GLN A 242 -9.43 -14.14 -4.52
C GLN A 242 -8.92 -15.22 -3.55
N ASP A 243 -8.18 -16.21 -4.06
CA ASP A 243 -7.53 -17.26 -3.25
C ASP A 243 -6.23 -16.81 -2.57
N GLY A 244 -5.79 -15.57 -2.80
CA GLY A 244 -4.56 -15.00 -2.28
C GLY A 244 -3.30 -15.31 -3.08
N SER A 245 -3.41 -15.98 -4.23
CA SER A 245 -2.27 -16.21 -5.13
C SER A 245 -1.87 -14.91 -5.86
N LEU A 246 -0.56 -14.69 -6.02
CA LEU A 246 0.01 -13.56 -6.75
C LEU A 246 -0.20 -13.72 -8.25
N VAL A 247 -0.49 -12.64 -8.98
CA VAL A 247 -0.77 -12.62 -10.43
C VAL A 247 0.07 -11.59 -11.19
#